data_AF-A0A7H8Q7B6-F1
#
_entry.id   AF-A0A7H8Q7B6-F1
#
_cell.length_a   1.000
_cell.length_b   1.000
_cell.length_c   1.000
_cell.angle_alpha   90.00
_cell.angle_beta   90.00
_cell.angle_gamma   90.00
#
_symmetry.space_group_name_H-M   'P 1'
#
loop_
_entity.id
_entity.type
_entity.pdbx_description
1 polymer ?
#
loop_
_entity_poly.entity_id
_entity_poly.type
_entity_poly.pdbx_seq_one_letter_code
_entity_poly.pdbx_strand_id
1 'polypeptide(L)'
;MKTINQSMSSTILDQTDYQTNFKLWQNLDLSVAVYETYKGLLPESLFSMALRVNKKRQFLFVSPLIAKHLAVRPDIALGTGTLLAYLLMEDAGLDYPSYADALVALIQTGKSDPDEIKKALAYKTKLPERTIFIGMAETATGLGHAVFQHFEDAAYIHTTREHVNGLTPSFVFEEEHSHATSHIVYAPKGMLEEAETIVLIDDEISTGNTLINLIQALDDQFPGKKYKSLSILDWRSKEQQKKTAELEAARNIQVGVLSLMKGQFELHHSEAPDEAPLPYLTGGSTVPLQEITEANQLPFESATGQLYVPLTGRFSLTSEEHDEISRWAEQAAGRVDTKAEEKPLVIGIGENMYLPLRFAHALNDDALVQTATRSPIFASDAEGYPIKEKVKFRLPDAEGVDQFLYNLKQLDINKIYLIAESVVDEAAWRPLIKYLKEKAPVEWISLTAAKKGD
;
A
#
# COMPACT_ATOMS: atom_id res chain seq x y z
N MET A 1 40.27 -5.62 -12.79
CA MET A 1 39.52 -4.40 -13.12
C MET A 1 39.01 -3.85 -11.79
N LYS A 2 39.52 -2.70 -11.34
CA LYS A 2 39.13 -2.11 -10.05
C LYS A 2 37.73 -1.51 -10.22
N THR A 3 36.73 -2.09 -9.58
CA THR A 3 35.40 -1.49 -9.45
C THR A 3 35.56 -0.24 -8.59
N ILE A 4 35.34 0.92 -9.20
CA ILE A 4 35.31 2.20 -8.51
C ILE A 4 33.94 2.28 -7.84
N ASN A 5 33.86 1.92 -6.56
CA ASN A 5 32.77 2.38 -5.70
C ASN A 5 33.03 3.87 -5.41
N GLN A 6 32.64 4.72 -6.36
CA GLN A 6 32.41 6.13 -6.06
C GLN A 6 31.10 6.19 -5.29
N SER A 7 31.20 6.35 -3.98
CA SER A 7 30.13 6.86 -3.13
C SER A 7 29.81 8.28 -3.62
N MET A 8 28.99 8.40 -4.67
CA MET A 8 28.25 9.62 -4.93
C MET A 8 27.33 9.81 -3.72
N SER A 9 27.44 10.93 -3.01
CA SER A 9 26.42 11.28 -2.01
C SER A 9 25.08 11.35 -2.74
N SER A 10 24.04 10.71 -2.22
CA SER A 10 22.68 10.87 -2.74
C SER A 10 22.35 12.36 -2.82
N THR A 11 21.78 12.78 -3.93
CA THR A 11 21.27 14.15 -4.15
C THR A 11 19.83 14.28 -3.64
N ILE A 12 19.19 13.15 -3.36
CA ILE A 12 17.83 13.02 -2.87
C ILE A 12 17.74 12.94 -1.34
N LEU A 13 18.72 12.36 -0.65
CA LEU A 13 18.65 12.09 0.80
C LEU A 13 19.47 13.10 1.61
N ASP A 14 18.90 13.59 2.71
CA ASP A 14 19.56 14.46 3.68
C ASP A 14 19.81 13.71 5.00
N GLN A 15 20.97 13.97 5.61
CA GLN A 15 21.23 13.55 6.98
C GLN A 15 20.35 14.36 7.93
N THR A 16 19.71 13.66 8.87
CA THR A 16 18.78 14.24 9.84
C THR A 16 19.26 13.92 11.25
N ASP A 17 19.11 14.86 12.19
CA ASP A 17 19.30 14.59 13.61
C ASP A 17 17.97 14.82 14.33
N TYR A 18 17.12 13.79 14.28
CA TYR A 18 15.81 13.81 14.90
C TYR A 18 15.70 12.70 15.93
N GLN A 19 15.33 13.08 17.15
CA GLN A 19 15.09 12.14 18.23
C GLN A 19 13.81 12.52 18.97
N THR A 20 12.97 11.54 19.23
CA THR A 20 11.74 11.73 19.97
C THR A 20 11.39 10.49 20.77
N ASN A 21 10.64 10.69 21.85
CA ASN A 21 10.09 9.60 22.65
C ASN A 21 8.58 9.62 22.52
N PHE A 22 8.01 8.55 21.99
CA PHE A 22 6.58 8.35 21.93
C PHE A 22 6.11 7.63 23.18
N LYS A 23 5.29 8.34 23.98
CA LYS A 23 4.62 7.77 25.15
C LYS A 23 3.11 7.78 24.92
N LEU A 24 2.50 6.61 24.85
CA LEU A 24 1.04 6.46 24.77
C LEU A 24 0.55 5.92 26.11
N TRP A 25 0.28 6.85 27.02
CA TRP A 25 -0.11 6.58 28.41
C TRP A 25 0.88 5.62 29.10
N GLN A 26 0.39 4.57 29.77
CA GLN A 26 1.22 3.49 30.30
C GLN A 26 1.49 2.37 29.28
N ASN A 27 0.87 2.37 28.10
CA ASN A 27 0.86 1.23 27.18
C ASN A 27 2.00 1.22 26.17
N LEU A 28 2.69 2.33 25.96
CA LEU A 28 3.84 2.41 25.06
C LEU A 28 4.85 3.44 25.58
N ASP A 29 6.12 3.04 25.62
CA ASP A 29 7.27 3.92 25.72
C ASP A 29 8.30 3.48 24.67
N LEU A 30 8.48 4.29 23.64
CA LEU A 30 9.32 3.97 22.47
C LEU A 30 10.15 5.19 22.08
N SER A 31 11.47 5.02 22.06
CA SER A 31 12.40 6.03 21.55
C SER A 31 12.60 5.83 20.06
N VAL A 32 12.53 6.91 19.28
CA VAL A 32 12.85 6.93 17.85
C VAL A 32 14.02 7.86 17.61
N ALA A 33 14.97 7.41 16.80
CA ALA A 33 16.00 8.25 16.21
C ALA A 33 15.94 8.11 14.68
N VAL A 34 15.84 9.23 13.96
CA VAL A 34 15.89 9.28 12.50
C VAL A 34 17.20 9.94 12.10
N TYR A 35 17.95 9.28 11.21
CA TYR A 35 19.27 9.72 10.77
C TYR A 35 19.32 10.13 9.30
N GLU A 36 18.33 9.74 8.50
CA GLU A 36 18.27 10.10 7.08
C GLU A 36 16.81 10.24 6.63
N THR A 37 16.52 11.24 5.81
CA THR A 37 15.20 11.45 5.19
C THR A 37 15.38 11.84 3.73
N TYR A 38 14.33 11.64 2.93
CA TYR A 38 14.19 12.30 1.64
C TYR A 38 14.23 13.81 1.88
N LYS A 39 15.07 14.49 1.10
CA LYS A 39 15.34 15.92 1.22
C LYS A 39 14.06 16.73 1.32
N GLY A 40 14.00 17.55 2.36
CA GLY A 40 12.86 18.39 2.67
C GLY A 40 11.71 17.71 3.41
N LEU A 41 11.58 16.37 3.44
CA LEU A 41 10.55 15.69 4.23
C LEU A 41 10.89 15.71 5.73
N LEU A 42 9.84 15.90 6.54
CA LEU A 42 9.92 15.84 8.00
C LEU A 42 9.44 14.45 8.48
N PRO A 43 10.07 13.85 9.50
CA PRO A 43 9.64 12.56 10.04
C PRO A 43 8.15 12.49 10.40
N GLU A 44 7.60 13.57 10.94
CA GLU A 44 6.19 13.67 11.35
C GLU A 44 5.21 13.61 10.17
N SER A 45 5.66 13.91 8.96
CA SER A 45 4.83 13.79 7.75
C SER A 45 4.74 12.35 7.25
N LEU A 46 5.61 11.44 7.71
CA LEU A 46 5.72 10.08 7.18
C LEU A 46 5.03 9.04 8.06
N PHE A 47 4.93 9.29 9.37
CA PHE A 47 4.30 8.37 10.30
C PHE A 47 3.76 9.03 11.56
N SER A 48 2.85 8.33 12.22
CA SER A 48 2.43 8.56 13.60
C SER A 48 2.42 7.23 14.36
N MET A 49 2.26 7.26 15.68
CA MET A 49 2.24 6.05 16.52
C MET A 49 0.84 5.69 16.97
N ALA A 50 0.51 4.39 16.92
CA ALA A 50 -0.73 3.86 17.47
C ALA A 50 -0.53 2.51 18.16
N LEU A 51 -1.51 2.11 18.96
CA LEU A 51 -1.56 0.81 19.62
C LEU A 51 -2.40 -0.18 18.81
N ARG A 52 -2.04 -1.46 18.88
CA ARG A 52 -2.82 -2.58 18.34
C ARG A 52 -3.50 -3.32 19.47
N VAL A 53 -4.72 -3.78 19.23
CA VAL A 53 -5.43 -4.71 20.13
C VAL A 53 -4.93 -6.13 19.85
N ASN A 54 -3.64 -6.35 20.02
CA ASN A 54 -2.95 -7.61 19.74
C ASN A 54 -1.80 -7.82 20.73
N LYS A 55 -1.79 -8.96 21.41
CA LYS A 55 -0.81 -9.26 22.46
C LYS A 55 0.62 -9.46 21.96
N LYS A 56 0.83 -9.82 20.69
CA LYS A 56 2.14 -10.13 20.10
C LYS A 56 2.77 -8.94 19.38
N ARG A 57 1.95 -8.13 18.69
CA ARG A 57 2.39 -6.91 17.99
C ARG A 57 1.52 -5.77 18.52
N GLN A 58 2.00 -5.06 19.53
CA GLN A 58 1.19 -4.18 20.40
C GLN A 58 1.17 -2.71 19.94
N PHE A 59 2.06 -2.31 19.04
CA PHE A 59 2.08 -0.99 18.43
C PHE A 59 2.21 -1.08 16.91
N LEU A 60 2.06 0.05 16.23
CA LEU A 60 2.40 0.22 14.82
C LEU A 60 2.74 1.67 14.48
N PHE A 61 3.45 1.83 13.38
CA PHE A 61 3.55 3.09 12.66
C PHE A 61 2.32 3.24 11.75
N VAL A 62 1.61 4.36 11.88
CA VAL A 62 0.45 4.70 11.05
C VAL A 62 0.92 5.69 10.00
N SER A 63 0.95 5.24 8.73
CA SER A 63 1.27 6.09 7.59
C SER A 63 0.07 7.00 7.23
N PRO A 64 0.27 8.33 7.15
CA PRO A 64 -0.70 9.27 6.61
C PRO A 64 -0.64 9.37 5.07
N LEU A 65 0.09 8.47 4.41
CA LEU A 65 0.43 8.61 2.98
C LEU A 65 -0.31 7.62 2.07
N ILE A 66 -0.65 6.42 2.56
CA ILE A 66 -0.99 5.28 1.70
C ILE A 66 -2.46 4.86 1.73
N ALA A 67 -3.36 5.72 2.19
CA ALA A 67 -4.82 5.48 2.17
C ALA A 67 -5.29 4.20 2.89
N LYS A 68 -4.51 3.65 3.83
CA LYS A 68 -4.88 2.43 4.57
C LYS A 68 -5.71 2.76 5.80
N HIS A 69 -5.05 3.25 6.85
CA HIS A 69 -5.71 3.53 8.13
C HIS A 69 -6.33 4.91 8.20
N LEU A 70 -5.83 5.85 7.40
CA LEU A 70 -6.31 7.23 7.34
C LEU A 70 -6.82 7.51 5.93
N ALA A 71 -7.85 8.33 5.83
CA ALA A 71 -8.27 8.88 4.55
C ALA A 71 -7.25 9.92 4.09
N VAL A 72 -6.78 9.81 2.84
CA VAL A 72 -5.72 10.66 2.29
C VAL A 72 -6.13 11.22 0.94
N ARG A 73 -5.54 12.36 0.54
CA ARG A 73 -5.67 12.86 -0.83
C ARG A 73 -4.99 11.91 -1.81
N PRO A 74 -5.58 11.61 -2.98
CA PRO A 74 -4.97 10.72 -3.97
C PRO A 74 -3.55 11.13 -4.37
N ASP A 75 -3.32 12.43 -4.57
CA ASP A 75 -2.05 12.99 -5.00
C ASP A 75 -0.91 12.71 -4.01
N ILE A 76 -1.22 12.64 -2.72
CA ILE A 76 -0.24 12.32 -1.66
C ILE A 76 0.20 10.86 -1.79
N ALA A 77 -0.74 9.93 -1.97
CA ALA A 77 -0.44 8.51 -2.09
C ALA A 77 0.33 8.21 -3.40
N LEU A 78 -0.13 8.77 -4.52
CA LEU A 78 0.56 8.64 -5.80
C LEU A 78 1.97 9.28 -5.74
N GLY A 79 2.06 10.49 -5.19
CA GLY A 79 3.32 11.21 -5.03
C GLY A 79 4.33 10.51 -4.12
N THR A 80 3.87 9.80 -3.09
CA THR A 80 4.73 8.97 -2.24
C THR A 80 5.38 7.85 -3.05
N GLY A 81 4.62 7.17 -3.92
CA GLY A 81 5.17 6.20 -4.88
C GLY A 81 6.16 6.84 -5.87
N THR A 82 5.89 8.06 -6.31
CA THR A 82 6.80 8.82 -7.18
C THR A 82 8.14 9.12 -6.52
N LEU A 83 8.15 9.54 -5.25
CA LEU A 83 9.40 9.79 -4.53
C LEU A 83 10.24 8.50 -4.35
N LEU A 84 9.59 7.36 -4.10
CA LEU A 84 10.26 6.05 -4.07
C LEU A 84 10.79 5.65 -5.45
N ALA A 85 10.06 5.94 -6.53
CA ALA A 85 10.53 5.70 -7.88
C ALA A 85 11.77 6.56 -8.20
N TYR A 86 11.81 7.82 -7.75
CA TYR A 86 12.99 8.69 -7.93
C TYR A 86 14.22 8.19 -7.18
N LEU A 87 14.06 7.62 -5.98
CA LEU A 87 15.17 6.93 -5.30
C LEU A 87 15.72 5.76 -6.12
N LEU A 88 14.83 4.97 -6.73
CA LEU A 88 15.25 3.86 -7.59
C LEU A 88 15.92 4.37 -8.89
N MET A 89 15.44 5.47 -9.46
CA MET A 89 16.06 6.11 -10.64
C MET A 89 17.47 6.60 -10.31
N GLU A 90 17.66 7.31 -9.20
CA GLU A 90 18.98 7.78 -8.76
C GLU A 90 19.93 6.60 -8.52
N ASP A 91 19.49 5.55 -7.84
CA ASP A 91 20.28 4.33 -7.59
C ASP A 91 20.65 3.60 -8.90
N ALA A 92 19.79 3.66 -9.92
CA ALA A 92 20.06 3.15 -11.26
C ALA A 92 20.92 4.10 -12.14
N GLY A 93 21.26 5.29 -11.64
CA GLY A 93 22.00 6.31 -12.39
C GLY A 93 21.18 6.98 -13.51
N LEU A 94 19.86 7.00 -13.36
CA LEU A 94 18.92 7.65 -14.28
C LEU A 94 18.57 9.06 -13.78
N ASP A 95 18.26 9.95 -14.73
CA ASP A 95 17.69 11.24 -14.42
C ASP A 95 16.25 11.08 -13.90
N TYR A 96 15.82 12.03 -13.06
CA TYR A 96 14.45 12.15 -12.60
C TYR A 96 14.03 13.64 -12.64
N PRO A 97 12.72 13.95 -12.76
CA PRO A 97 12.24 15.31 -12.87
C PRO A 97 12.57 16.19 -11.66
N SER A 98 12.75 17.48 -11.91
CA SER A 98 12.95 18.50 -10.86
C SER A 98 11.71 18.79 -10.00
N TYR A 99 10.59 18.08 -10.21
CA TYR A 99 9.33 18.28 -9.50
C TYR A 99 9.27 17.56 -8.14
N ALA A 100 10.38 16.98 -7.67
CA ALA A 100 10.46 16.36 -6.35
C ALA A 100 10.06 17.32 -5.22
N ASP A 101 10.51 18.58 -5.28
CA ASP A 101 10.20 19.59 -4.26
C ASP A 101 8.69 19.87 -4.16
N ALA A 102 7.96 19.81 -5.29
CA ALA A 102 6.52 19.96 -5.34
C ALA A 102 5.80 18.81 -4.62
N LEU A 103 6.26 17.58 -4.79
CA LEU A 103 5.74 16.39 -4.12
C LEU A 103 6.04 16.43 -2.61
N VAL A 104 7.24 16.87 -2.23
CA VAL A 104 7.63 17.07 -0.83
C VAL A 104 6.71 18.12 -0.17
N ALA A 105 6.51 19.28 -0.82
CA ALA A 105 5.61 20.31 -0.33
C ALA A 105 4.17 19.83 -0.19
N LEU A 106 3.69 19.03 -1.16
CA LEU A 106 2.37 18.40 -1.11
C LEU A 106 2.23 17.48 0.10
N ILE A 107 3.19 16.59 0.34
CA ILE A 107 3.16 15.64 1.47
C ILE A 107 3.19 16.38 2.81
N GLN A 108 3.97 17.45 2.93
CA GLN A 108 4.11 18.17 4.20
C GLN A 108 2.92 19.07 4.54
N THR A 109 2.39 19.76 3.54
CA THR A 109 1.45 20.87 3.76
C THR A 109 0.06 20.58 3.20
N GLY A 110 -0.10 19.49 2.45
CA GLY A 110 -1.30 19.19 1.68
C GLY A 110 -1.52 20.11 0.48
N LYS A 111 -0.54 20.97 0.13
CA LYS A 111 -0.66 21.97 -0.93
C LYS A 111 0.61 22.02 -1.78
N SER A 112 0.43 22.11 -3.09
CA SER A 112 1.50 22.30 -4.07
C SER A 112 0.93 22.79 -5.40
N ASP A 113 1.78 23.06 -6.39
CA ASP A 113 1.36 23.42 -7.75
C ASP A 113 0.77 22.18 -8.48
N PRO A 114 -0.53 22.17 -8.82
CA PRO A 114 -1.16 21.03 -9.48
C PRO A 114 -0.52 20.65 -10.83
N ASP A 115 0.01 21.62 -11.58
CA ASP A 115 0.65 21.33 -12.87
C ASP A 115 1.99 20.62 -12.68
N GLU A 116 2.72 20.92 -11.62
CA GLU A 116 3.97 20.22 -11.28
C GLU A 116 3.68 18.80 -10.79
N ILE A 117 2.66 18.62 -9.95
CA ILE A 117 2.21 17.30 -9.50
C ILE A 117 1.82 16.45 -10.70
N LYS A 118 1.01 16.98 -11.63
CA LYS A 118 0.61 16.26 -12.84
C LYS A 118 1.81 15.83 -13.69
N LYS A 119 2.81 16.71 -13.86
CA LYS A 119 4.03 16.37 -14.61
C LYS A 119 4.88 15.31 -13.89
N ALA A 120 4.97 15.38 -12.56
CA ALA A 120 5.67 14.38 -11.76
C ALA A 120 5.01 13.00 -11.89
N LEU A 121 3.69 12.93 -11.73
CA LEU A 121 2.93 11.68 -11.84
C LEU A 121 2.95 11.06 -13.24
N ALA A 122 3.08 11.89 -14.29
CA ALA A 122 3.13 11.43 -15.67
C ALA A 122 4.52 11.00 -16.15
N TYR A 123 5.58 11.29 -15.39
CA TYR A 123 6.94 10.98 -15.81
C TYR A 123 7.20 9.48 -15.83
N LYS A 124 7.87 9.00 -16.88
CA LYS A 124 8.30 7.61 -17.00
C LYS A 124 9.71 7.51 -17.52
N THR A 125 10.36 6.40 -17.19
CA THR A 125 11.67 6.03 -17.70
C THR A 125 11.80 4.52 -17.83
N LYS A 126 12.89 4.06 -18.43
CA LYS A 126 13.21 2.64 -18.58
C LYS A 126 14.40 2.28 -17.69
N LEU A 127 14.25 1.21 -16.91
CA LEU A 127 15.37 0.64 -16.16
C LEU A 127 16.31 -0.12 -17.11
N PRO A 128 17.63 -0.13 -16.83
CA PRO A 128 18.62 -0.77 -17.70
C PRO A 128 18.45 -2.29 -17.80
N GLU A 129 17.80 -2.90 -16.81
CA GLU A 129 17.67 -4.34 -16.66
C GLU A 129 16.21 -4.76 -16.69
N ARG A 130 15.95 -6.01 -17.09
CA ARG A 130 14.60 -6.58 -17.03
C ARG A 130 14.16 -6.69 -15.58
N THR A 131 13.27 -5.78 -15.19
CA THR A 131 12.91 -5.55 -13.79
C THR A 131 11.47 -5.97 -13.51
N ILE A 132 11.28 -6.64 -12.37
CA ILE A 132 9.97 -7.00 -11.85
C ILE A 132 9.73 -6.30 -10.52
N PHE A 133 8.57 -5.68 -10.38
CA PHE A 133 8.13 -5.03 -9.16
C PHE A 133 7.14 -5.94 -8.44
N ILE A 134 7.37 -6.21 -7.16
CA ILE A 134 6.50 -7.01 -6.29
C ILE A 134 6.01 -6.16 -5.12
N GLY A 135 4.73 -5.80 -5.14
CA GLY A 135 4.07 -5.15 -4.00
C GLY A 135 3.74 -6.14 -2.88
N MET A 136 4.05 -5.80 -1.63
CA MET A 136 3.73 -6.64 -0.47
C MET A 136 2.29 -6.42 0.00
N ALA A 137 1.48 -7.48 -0.01
CA ALA A 137 0.12 -7.43 0.47
C ALA A 137 0.03 -7.40 2.00
N GLU A 138 -0.91 -6.67 2.57
CA GLU A 138 -1.96 -5.92 1.87
C GLU A 138 -1.49 -4.50 1.51
N THR A 139 -0.68 -3.90 2.40
CA THR A 139 -0.48 -2.46 2.53
C THR A 139 0.23 -1.80 1.35
N ALA A 140 1.13 -2.51 0.69
CA ALA A 140 1.99 -1.96 -0.34
C ALA A 140 1.57 -2.38 -1.76
N THR A 141 0.37 -2.94 -1.92
CA THR A 141 -0.24 -3.17 -3.25
C THR A 141 -0.40 -1.82 -3.98
N GLY A 142 -1.14 -0.89 -3.38
CA GLY A 142 -1.32 0.47 -3.90
C GLY A 142 -0.01 1.25 -4.07
N LEU A 143 0.89 1.15 -3.08
CA LEU A 143 2.21 1.80 -3.14
C LEU A 143 3.08 1.24 -4.27
N GLY A 144 3.09 -0.09 -4.44
CA GLY A 144 3.85 -0.76 -5.48
C GLY A 144 3.40 -0.37 -6.88
N HIS A 145 2.09 -0.25 -7.11
CA HIS A 145 1.56 0.32 -8.36
C HIS A 145 2.01 1.77 -8.57
N ALA A 146 1.93 2.61 -7.53
CA ALA A 146 2.34 4.01 -7.59
C ALA A 146 3.85 4.18 -7.86
N VAL A 147 4.69 3.24 -7.44
CA VAL A 147 6.09 3.17 -7.86
C VAL A 147 6.19 2.73 -9.32
N PHE A 148 5.54 1.61 -9.66
CA PHE A 148 5.64 0.97 -10.97
C PHE A 148 5.18 1.85 -12.12
N GLN A 149 4.22 2.75 -11.88
CA GLN A 149 3.67 3.65 -12.92
C GLN A 149 4.75 4.46 -13.66
N HIS A 150 5.93 4.64 -13.06
CA HIS A 150 7.04 5.41 -13.61
C HIS A 150 8.01 4.59 -14.49
N PHE A 151 7.77 3.30 -14.68
CA PHE A 151 8.71 2.41 -15.35
C PHE A 151 8.09 1.73 -16.58
N GLU A 152 8.78 1.86 -17.71
CA GLU A 152 8.48 1.19 -18.98
C GLU A 152 9.32 -0.09 -19.13
N ASP A 153 8.86 -1.01 -19.99
CA ASP A 153 9.53 -2.29 -20.28
C ASP A 153 9.82 -3.13 -19.02
N ALA A 154 8.91 -3.04 -18.05
CA ALA A 154 8.94 -3.77 -16.80
C ALA A 154 7.58 -4.41 -16.52
N ALA A 155 7.54 -5.27 -15.49
CA ALA A 155 6.30 -5.90 -15.05
C ALA A 155 6.07 -5.69 -13.56
N TYR A 156 4.80 -5.55 -13.19
CA TYR A 156 4.33 -5.45 -11.82
C TYR A 156 3.54 -6.69 -11.46
N ILE A 157 3.65 -7.12 -10.22
CA ILE A 157 2.75 -8.07 -9.57
C ILE A 157 2.67 -7.71 -8.09
N HIS A 158 1.67 -8.18 -7.36
CA HIS A 158 1.70 -8.15 -5.91
C HIS A 158 1.52 -9.53 -5.31
N THR A 159 2.07 -9.72 -4.11
CA THR A 159 1.72 -10.89 -3.29
C THR A 159 0.25 -10.80 -2.89
N THR A 160 -0.40 -11.92 -2.62
CA THR A 160 -1.77 -11.98 -2.12
C THR A 160 -1.88 -12.98 -0.99
N ARG A 161 -2.89 -12.84 -0.15
CA ARG A 161 -3.25 -13.84 0.88
C ARG A 161 -4.33 -14.81 0.41
N GLU A 162 -4.88 -14.60 -0.79
CA GLU A 162 -6.01 -15.35 -1.30
C GLU A 162 -5.59 -16.59 -2.10
N HIS A 163 -6.34 -17.68 -1.90
CA HIS A 163 -6.24 -18.88 -2.73
C HIS A 163 -7.19 -18.78 -3.93
N VAL A 164 -6.64 -18.95 -5.13
CA VAL A 164 -7.39 -18.86 -6.39
C VAL A 164 -7.63 -20.26 -6.94
N ASN A 165 -8.90 -20.60 -7.16
CA ASN A 165 -9.30 -21.91 -7.66
C ASN A 165 -8.75 -22.15 -9.07
N GLY A 166 -8.16 -23.32 -9.28
CA GLY A 166 -7.63 -23.73 -10.59
C GLY A 166 -6.27 -23.13 -10.95
N LEU A 167 -5.67 -22.29 -10.09
CA LEU A 167 -4.32 -21.78 -10.27
C LEU A 167 -3.35 -22.38 -9.26
N THR A 168 -2.15 -22.70 -9.72
CA THR A 168 -1.03 -23.06 -8.85
C THR A 168 -0.18 -21.82 -8.60
N PRO A 169 0.11 -21.46 -7.34
CA PRO A 169 1.04 -20.38 -7.04
C PRO A 169 2.39 -20.58 -7.71
N SER A 170 2.94 -19.51 -8.29
CA SER A 170 4.32 -19.50 -8.79
C SER A 170 5.33 -19.41 -7.65
N PHE A 171 4.95 -18.79 -6.54
CA PHE A 171 5.78 -18.62 -5.35
C PHE A 171 4.90 -18.51 -4.10
N VAL A 172 5.34 -19.12 -3.00
CA VAL A 172 4.68 -19.04 -1.69
C VAL A 172 5.73 -18.75 -0.62
N PHE A 173 5.49 -17.74 0.20
CA PHE A 173 6.33 -17.36 1.32
C PHE A 173 5.52 -17.31 2.61
N GLU A 174 6.00 -17.98 3.67
CA GLU A 174 5.39 -17.96 5.00
C GLU A 174 6.25 -17.15 5.97
N GLU A 175 5.65 -16.15 6.62
CA GLU A 175 6.35 -15.39 7.66
C GLU A 175 6.52 -16.22 8.95
N GLU A 176 7.75 -16.31 9.48
CA GLU A 176 8.10 -17.10 10.68
C GLU A 176 7.37 -16.66 11.97
N HIS A 177 6.66 -15.53 11.98
CA HIS A 177 6.09 -14.91 13.18
C HIS A 177 4.61 -14.51 13.09
N SER A 178 3.85 -15.07 12.15
CA SER A 178 2.40 -14.92 12.08
C SER A 178 1.75 -16.26 11.78
N HIS A 179 0.85 -16.71 12.66
CA HIS A 179 0.27 -18.05 12.60
C HIS A 179 -0.63 -18.35 11.37
N ALA A 180 -0.70 -17.48 10.34
CA ALA A 180 -1.50 -17.70 9.13
C ALA A 180 -1.37 -16.58 8.06
N THR A 181 -0.18 -16.03 7.77
CA THR A 181 -0.06 -15.12 6.60
C THR A 181 0.98 -15.61 5.61
N SER A 182 0.53 -16.47 4.70
CA SER A 182 1.22 -16.77 3.46
C SER A 182 1.13 -15.58 2.51
N HIS A 183 2.26 -15.20 1.92
CA HIS A 183 2.33 -14.35 0.74
C HIS A 183 2.41 -15.27 -0.49
N ILE A 184 1.38 -15.21 -1.32
CA ILE A 184 1.21 -16.05 -2.51
C ILE A 184 1.42 -15.17 -3.74
N VAL A 185 2.12 -15.65 -4.75
CA VAL A 185 2.28 -14.97 -6.04
C VAL A 185 1.75 -15.87 -7.13
N TYR A 186 0.97 -15.30 -8.06
CA TYR A 186 0.47 -15.98 -9.25
C TYR A 186 1.07 -15.33 -10.51
N ALA A 187 2.38 -15.51 -10.70
CA ALA A 187 3.08 -14.97 -11.85
C ALA A 187 2.92 -15.88 -13.09
N PRO A 188 2.81 -15.31 -14.31
CA PRO A 188 2.90 -16.09 -15.54
C PRO A 188 4.28 -16.76 -15.65
N LYS A 189 4.32 -17.94 -16.30
CA LYS A 189 5.55 -18.70 -16.51
C LYS A 189 6.60 -17.86 -17.24
N GLY A 190 7.84 -17.92 -16.76
CA GLY A 190 8.95 -17.20 -17.35
C GLY A 190 9.18 -15.87 -16.67
N MET A 191 8.15 -15.20 -16.13
CA MET A 191 8.29 -13.87 -15.54
C MET A 191 9.39 -13.81 -14.46
N LEU A 192 9.28 -14.60 -13.39
CA LEU A 192 10.27 -14.57 -12.29
C LEU A 192 11.59 -15.22 -12.69
N GLU A 193 11.56 -16.27 -13.52
CA GLU A 193 12.75 -16.96 -14.02
C GLU A 193 13.63 -16.04 -14.87
N GLU A 194 12.99 -15.15 -15.63
CA GLU A 194 13.63 -14.28 -16.60
C GLU A 194 14.06 -12.93 -15.99
N ALA A 195 13.53 -12.52 -14.85
CA ALA A 195 13.94 -11.29 -14.17
C ALA A 195 15.47 -11.19 -14.02
N GLU A 196 16.02 -10.00 -14.19
CA GLU A 196 17.40 -9.69 -13.81
C GLU A 196 17.42 -9.01 -12.44
N THR A 197 16.47 -8.08 -12.24
CA THR A 197 16.23 -7.39 -10.97
C THR A 197 14.82 -7.63 -10.47
N ILE A 198 14.67 -7.92 -9.17
CA ILE A 198 13.39 -7.95 -8.45
C ILE A 198 13.37 -6.79 -7.45
N VAL A 199 12.41 -5.90 -7.61
CA VAL A 199 12.13 -4.77 -6.71
C VAL A 199 10.98 -5.17 -5.78
N LEU A 200 11.24 -5.25 -4.49
CA LEU A 200 10.27 -5.54 -3.44
C LEU A 200 9.80 -4.22 -2.82
N ILE A 201 8.50 -4.00 -2.71
CA ILE A 201 7.92 -2.74 -2.19
C ILE A 201 7.07 -3.05 -0.96
N ASP A 202 7.41 -2.42 0.16
CA ASP A 202 6.64 -2.46 1.41
C ASP A 202 6.43 -1.06 1.98
N ASP A 203 5.55 -0.88 2.98
CA ASP A 203 5.40 0.42 3.65
C ASP A 203 6.49 0.66 4.69
N GLU A 204 6.87 -0.36 5.45
CA GLU A 204 7.90 -0.28 6.48
C GLU A 204 8.84 -1.49 6.50
N ILE A 205 10.12 -1.26 6.82
CA ILE A 205 11.05 -2.31 7.19
C ILE A 205 11.37 -2.13 8.67
N SER A 206 11.02 -3.12 9.49
CA SER A 206 11.31 -3.11 10.93
C SER A 206 12.67 -3.75 11.24
N THR A 207 12.69 -5.06 11.47
CA THR A 207 13.92 -5.82 11.77
C THR A 207 14.68 -6.24 10.51
N GLY A 208 14.04 -6.19 9.34
CA GLY A 208 14.57 -6.70 8.08
C GLY A 208 14.45 -8.22 7.88
N ASN A 209 13.97 -8.98 8.88
CA ASN A 209 13.88 -10.44 8.76
C ASN A 209 12.92 -10.89 7.64
N THR A 210 11.75 -10.26 7.51
CA THR A 210 10.80 -10.56 6.43
C THR A 210 11.46 -10.38 5.05
N LEU A 211 12.16 -9.26 4.85
CA LEU A 211 12.89 -8.98 3.61
C LEU A 211 13.97 -10.04 3.33
N ILE A 212 14.79 -10.36 4.33
CA ILE A 212 15.87 -11.37 4.22
C ILE A 212 15.29 -12.74 3.85
N ASN A 213 14.27 -13.19 4.57
CA ASN A 213 13.65 -14.50 4.37
C ASN A 213 12.95 -14.57 3.00
N LEU A 214 12.31 -13.49 2.56
CA LEU A 214 11.68 -13.40 1.25
C LEU A 214 12.72 -13.46 0.12
N ILE A 215 13.80 -12.67 0.20
CA ILE A 215 14.89 -12.70 -0.78
C ILE A 215 15.51 -14.09 -0.82
N GLN A 216 15.75 -14.71 0.33
CA GLN A 216 16.27 -16.07 0.40
C GLN A 216 15.36 -17.08 -0.31
N ALA A 217 14.05 -17.04 -0.03
CA ALA A 217 13.10 -17.94 -0.67
C ALA A 217 13.01 -17.69 -2.20
N LEU A 218 13.02 -16.43 -2.63
CA LEU A 218 13.05 -16.07 -4.04
C LEU A 218 14.33 -16.57 -4.72
N ASP A 219 15.50 -16.40 -4.10
CA ASP A 219 16.78 -16.83 -4.65
C ASP A 219 16.92 -18.36 -4.68
N ASP A 220 16.35 -19.06 -3.69
CA ASP A 220 16.31 -20.53 -3.68
C ASP A 220 15.49 -21.09 -4.87
N GLN A 221 14.42 -20.39 -5.26
CA GLN A 221 13.54 -20.84 -6.35
C GLN A 221 13.92 -20.25 -7.72
N PHE A 222 14.41 -19.01 -7.75
CA PHE A 222 14.76 -18.23 -8.94
C PHE A 222 16.13 -17.59 -8.74
N PRO A 223 17.23 -18.37 -8.80
CA PRO A 223 18.55 -17.89 -8.40
C PRO A 223 19.15 -16.83 -9.33
N GLY A 224 20.09 -16.05 -8.80
CA GLY A 224 20.98 -15.19 -9.59
C GLY A 224 20.38 -13.83 -9.95
N LYS A 225 19.41 -13.35 -9.15
CA LYS A 225 18.79 -12.03 -9.31
C LYS A 225 19.53 -10.97 -8.52
N LYS A 226 19.35 -9.72 -8.93
CA LYS A 226 19.59 -8.56 -8.07
C LYS A 226 18.28 -8.22 -7.36
N TYR A 227 18.39 -7.77 -6.12
CA TYR A 227 17.25 -7.39 -5.31
C TYR A 227 17.34 -5.92 -4.94
N LYS A 228 16.22 -5.23 -5.03
CA LYS A 228 16.04 -3.89 -4.48
C LYS A 228 14.84 -3.92 -3.55
N SER A 229 14.93 -3.26 -2.41
CA SER A 229 13.80 -3.06 -1.49
C SER A 229 13.50 -1.58 -1.42
N LEU A 230 12.24 -1.21 -1.62
CA LEU A 230 11.73 0.13 -1.46
C LEU A 230 10.77 0.17 -0.27
N SER A 231 10.95 1.13 0.64
CA SER A 231 9.99 1.37 1.72
C SER A 231 9.85 2.83 2.09
N ILE A 232 8.71 3.22 2.68
CA ILE A 232 8.58 4.58 3.22
C ILE A 232 9.50 4.72 4.44
N LEU A 233 9.46 3.73 5.34
CA LEU A 233 10.23 3.72 6.58
C LEU A 233 11.23 2.54 6.58
N ASP A 234 12.48 2.78 6.97
CA ASP A 234 13.45 1.73 7.32
C ASP A 234 13.96 1.95 8.73
N TRP A 235 13.57 1.07 9.65
CA TRP A 235 13.88 1.13 11.07
C TRP A 235 15.04 0.21 11.47
N ARG A 236 15.72 -0.42 10.51
CA ARG A 236 16.77 -1.39 10.81
C ARG A 236 17.93 -0.70 11.51
N SER A 237 18.33 -1.26 12.65
CA SER A 237 19.58 -0.90 13.32
C SER A 237 20.78 -1.26 12.44
N LYS A 238 21.96 -0.69 12.75
CA LYS A 238 23.22 -1.05 12.06
C LYS A 238 23.52 -2.55 12.08
N GLU A 239 23.18 -3.23 13.17
CA GLU A 239 23.34 -4.69 13.28
C GLU A 239 22.38 -5.44 12.34
N GLN A 240 21.13 -4.99 12.23
CA GLN A 240 20.15 -5.58 11.33
C GLN A 240 20.50 -5.33 9.86
N GLN A 241 21.03 -4.16 9.52
CA GLN A 241 21.55 -3.87 8.18
C GLN A 241 22.73 -4.80 7.82
N LYS A 242 23.59 -5.13 8.80
CA LYS A 242 24.70 -6.08 8.60
C LYS A 242 24.21 -7.48 8.22
N LYS A 243 23.05 -7.92 8.72
CA LYS A 243 22.46 -9.22 8.33
C LYS A 243 22.11 -9.28 6.85
N THR A 244 21.65 -8.16 6.25
CA THR A 244 21.42 -8.09 4.81
C THR A 244 22.74 -8.22 4.04
N ALA A 245 23.82 -7.56 4.49
CA ALA A 245 25.14 -7.70 3.87
C ALA A 245 25.73 -9.12 4.03
N GLU A 246 25.45 -9.79 5.14
CA GLU A 246 25.83 -11.19 5.36
C GLU A 246 25.07 -12.13 4.40
N LEU A 247 23.78 -11.88 4.14
CA LEU A 247 23.00 -12.60 3.13
C LEU A 247 23.61 -12.40 1.72
N GLU A 248 23.91 -11.16 1.34
CA GLU A 248 24.56 -10.84 0.06
C GLU A 248 25.85 -11.65 -0.14
N ALA A 249 26.72 -11.65 0.86
CA ALA A 249 27.99 -12.38 0.81
C ALA A 249 27.80 -13.90 0.80
N ALA A 250 26.85 -14.42 1.58
CA ALA A 250 26.58 -15.85 1.68
C ALA A 250 25.99 -16.44 0.39
N ARG A 251 25.15 -15.66 -0.31
CA ARG A 251 24.47 -16.09 -1.54
C ARG A 251 25.11 -15.58 -2.83
N ASN A 252 26.10 -14.70 -2.72
CA ASN A 252 26.72 -14.02 -3.86
C ASN A 252 25.66 -13.29 -4.73
N ILE A 253 24.75 -12.57 -4.06
CA ILE A 253 23.70 -11.74 -4.65
C ILE A 253 23.91 -10.27 -4.30
N GLN A 254 23.16 -9.37 -4.94
CA GLN A 254 23.17 -7.93 -4.66
C GLN A 254 21.82 -7.53 -4.09
N VAL A 255 21.80 -6.77 -2.98
CA VAL A 255 20.61 -6.31 -2.29
C VAL A 255 20.77 -4.82 -1.95
N GLY A 256 20.04 -3.96 -2.67
CA GLY A 256 19.90 -2.54 -2.31
C GLY A 256 18.66 -2.29 -1.47
N VAL A 257 18.75 -1.45 -0.45
CA VAL A 257 17.58 -0.99 0.32
C VAL A 257 17.50 0.53 0.28
N LEU A 258 16.40 1.04 -0.27
CA LEU A 258 16.14 2.45 -0.48
C LEU A 258 14.86 2.81 0.31
N SER A 259 14.88 3.94 1.00
CA SER A 259 13.70 4.39 1.73
C SER A 259 13.58 5.91 1.79
N LEU A 260 12.36 6.42 1.96
CA LEU A 260 12.11 7.86 2.16
C LEU A 260 12.61 8.32 3.54
N MET A 261 12.76 7.40 4.49
CA MET A 261 13.31 7.70 5.81
C MET A 261 14.01 6.49 6.40
N LYS A 262 15.16 6.74 7.03
CA LYS A 262 15.89 5.75 7.81
C LYS A 262 16.06 6.20 9.24
N GLY A 263 15.78 5.28 10.14
CA GLY A 263 15.89 5.48 11.56
C GLY A 263 16.13 4.16 12.29
N GLN A 264 16.00 4.24 13.60
CA GLN A 264 15.93 3.10 14.49
C GLN A 264 14.99 3.46 15.63
N PHE A 265 14.41 2.44 16.25
CA PHE A 265 13.65 2.61 17.47
C PHE A 265 14.12 1.65 18.55
N GLU A 266 13.92 2.07 19.81
CA GLU A 266 14.11 1.24 20.98
C GLU A 266 12.78 1.16 21.72
N LEU A 267 12.26 -0.06 21.86
CA LEU A 267 11.03 -0.31 22.59
C LEU A 267 11.36 -0.56 24.07
N HIS A 268 11.06 0.42 24.92
CA HIS A 268 11.26 0.30 26.37
C HIS A 268 10.11 -0.44 27.04
N HIS A 269 8.89 -0.19 26.57
CA HIS A 269 7.69 -0.82 27.08
C HIS A 269 6.59 -0.86 26.03
N SER A 270 5.86 -1.98 25.94
CA SER A 270 4.58 -2.04 25.25
C SER A 270 3.63 -3.00 25.94
N GLU A 271 2.35 -2.63 25.95
CA GLU A 271 1.24 -3.47 26.40
C GLU A 271 0.02 -3.22 25.53
N ALA A 272 -0.66 -4.29 25.09
CA ALA A 272 -1.91 -4.15 24.37
C ALA A 272 -2.95 -3.43 25.25
N PRO A 273 -3.64 -2.38 24.75
CA PRO A 273 -4.64 -1.69 25.52
C PRO A 273 -5.82 -2.61 25.83
N ASP A 274 -6.43 -2.42 26.99
CA ASP A 274 -7.71 -3.06 27.32
C ASP A 274 -8.81 -2.33 26.55
N GLU A 275 -9.49 -3.06 25.68
CA GLU A 275 -10.57 -2.54 24.85
C GLU A 275 -11.78 -3.46 24.98
N ALA A 276 -12.94 -2.86 25.29
CA ALA A 276 -14.20 -3.59 25.30
C ALA A 276 -14.45 -4.24 23.92
N PRO A 277 -15.03 -5.44 23.87
CA PRO A 277 -15.32 -6.10 22.59
C PRO A 277 -16.11 -5.19 21.65
N LEU A 278 -15.48 -4.81 20.53
CA LEU A 278 -16.15 -4.02 19.51
C LEU A 278 -17.23 -4.89 18.83
N PRO A 279 -18.52 -4.50 18.84
CA PRO A 279 -19.56 -5.24 18.14
C PRO A 279 -19.38 -5.16 16.62
N TYR A 280 -19.88 -6.16 15.91
CA TYR A 280 -20.00 -6.10 14.45
C TYR A 280 -21.08 -5.10 14.03
N LEU A 281 -20.94 -4.50 12.86
CA LEU A 281 -22.03 -3.74 12.23
C LEU A 281 -23.29 -4.61 12.06
N THR A 282 -24.45 -4.03 12.34
CA THR A 282 -25.74 -4.74 12.30
C THR A 282 -26.84 -3.95 11.58
N GLY A 283 -27.91 -4.67 11.22
CA GLY A 283 -28.97 -4.14 10.37
C GLY A 283 -28.56 -4.12 8.90
N GLY A 284 -29.31 -3.38 8.08
CA GLY A 284 -28.99 -3.31 6.66
C GLY A 284 -29.63 -2.13 5.96
N SER A 285 -28.96 -1.65 4.92
CA SER A 285 -29.52 -0.75 3.93
C SER A 285 -29.18 -1.28 2.54
N THR A 286 -30.05 -1.03 1.58
CA THR A 286 -29.84 -1.38 0.18
C THR A 286 -29.45 -0.13 -0.60
N VAL A 287 -28.45 -0.26 -1.45
CA VAL A 287 -28.04 0.70 -2.47
C VAL A 287 -27.90 -0.11 -3.76
N PRO A 288 -28.38 0.37 -4.92
CA PRO A 288 -28.15 -0.32 -6.18
C PRO A 288 -26.66 -0.53 -6.42
N LEU A 289 -26.27 -1.77 -6.72
CA LEU A 289 -24.91 -2.08 -7.14
C LEU A 289 -24.71 -1.68 -8.61
N GLN A 290 -23.71 -0.86 -8.88
CA GLN A 290 -23.28 -0.52 -10.23
C GLN A 290 -22.11 -1.42 -10.63
N GLU A 291 -22.21 -2.08 -11.78
CA GLU A 291 -21.13 -2.89 -12.34
C GLU A 291 -20.34 -2.07 -13.36
N ILE A 292 -19.03 -1.93 -13.17
CA ILE A 292 -18.09 -1.30 -14.11
C ILE A 292 -17.11 -2.38 -14.57
N THR A 293 -17.44 -3.03 -15.68
CA THR A 293 -16.77 -4.26 -16.16
C THR A 293 -15.69 -4.03 -17.21
N GLU A 294 -15.35 -2.77 -17.52
CA GLU A 294 -14.33 -2.40 -18.52
C GLU A 294 -12.93 -2.93 -18.19
N ALA A 295 -12.67 -3.26 -16.94
CA ALA A 295 -11.42 -3.86 -16.52
C ALA A 295 -11.25 -5.32 -17.01
N ASN A 296 -12.26 -5.93 -17.64
CA ASN A 296 -12.34 -7.33 -18.06
C ASN A 296 -12.23 -8.33 -16.89
N GLN A 297 -13.31 -9.08 -16.65
CA GLN A 297 -13.30 -10.11 -15.61
C GLN A 297 -12.43 -11.31 -16.01
N LEU A 298 -11.65 -11.82 -15.05
CA LEU A 298 -10.81 -13.01 -15.23
C LEU A 298 -11.65 -14.31 -15.11
N PRO A 299 -11.23 -15.41 -15.77
CA PRO A 299 -12.02 -16.64 -15.86
C PRO A 299 -11.89 -17.56 -14.64
N PHE A 300 -11.37 -17.07 -13.52
CA PHE A 300 -11.14 -17.82 -12.28
C PHE A 300 -11.60 -17.00 -11.07
N GLU A 301 -11.73 -17.69 -9.94
CA GLU A 301 -12.30 -17.13 -8.70
C GLU A 301 -11.61 -17.65 -7.45
N SER A 302 -11.81 -16.98 -6.33
CA SER A 302 -11.34 -17.45 -5.02
C SER A 302 -12.15 -18.65 -4.52
N ALA A 303 -11.69 -19.27 -3.43
CA ALA A 303 -12.47 -20.26 -2.68
C ALA A 303 -13.82 -19.71 -2.16
N THR A 304 -13.95 -18.41 -1.97
CA THR A 304 -15.17 -17.72 -1.53
C THR A 304 -16.05 -17.26 -2.69
N GLY A 305 -15.67 -17.52 -3.95
CA GLY A 305 -16.40 -17.10 -5.15
C GLY A 305 -16.11 -15.66 -5.58
N GLN A 306 -15.08 -15.03 -5.01
CA GLN A 306 -14.63 -13.69 -5.40
C GLN A 306 -14.09 -13.74 -6.83
N LEU A 307 -14.56 -12.82 -7.64
CA LEU A 307 -14.10 -12.61 -9.01
C LEU A 307 -13.02 -11.54 -9.04
N TYR A 308 -12.19 -11.58 -10.09
CA TYR A 308 -11.03 -10.73 -10.22
C TYR A 308 -10.99 -9.97 -11.54
N VAL A 309 -10.28 -8.85 -11.55
CA VAL A 309 -9.93 -8.10 -12.76
C VAL A 309 -8.40 -7.98 -12.89
N PRO A 310 -7.81 -8.00 -14.09
CA PRO A 310 -6.37 -7.94 -14.29
C PRO A 310 -5.75 -6.65 -13.74
N LEU A 311 -6.47 -5.53 -13.83
CA LEU A 311 -5.97 -4.21 -13.47
C LEU A 311 -5.61 -4.05 -11.97
N THR A 312 -5.99 -4.99 -11.10
CA THR A 312 -5.56 -5.00 -9.70
C THR A 312 -4.09 -5.39 -9.53
N GLY A 313 -3.42 -5.91 -10.57
CA GLY A 313 -2.02 -6.28 -10.52
C GLY A 313 -1.74 -7.61 -9.82
N ARG A 314 -2.76 -8.33 -9.36
CA ARG A 314 -2.63 -9.61 -8.64
C ARG A 314 -2.03 -10.73 -9.50
N PHE A 315 -2.30 -10.69 -10.81
CA PHE A 315 -1.92 -11.74 -11.77
C PHE A 315 -0.87 -11.26 -12.79
N SER A 316 -0.10 -10.24 -12.41
CA SER A 316 0.83 -9.48 -13.23
C SER A 316 0.19 -8.45 -14.17
N LEU A 317 0.92 -7.35 -14.39
CA LEU A 317 0.70 -6.34 -15.41
C LEU A 317 2.04 -5.98 -16.06
N THR A 318 2.06 -5.88 -17.37
CA THR A 318 3.11 -5.15 -18.11
C THR A 318 2.93 -3.63 -17.92
N SER A 319 3.95 -2.85 -18.28
CA SER A 319 3.84 -1.38 -18.27
C SER A 319 2.73 -0.86 -19.20
N GLU A 320 2.50 -1.53 -20.33
CA GLU A 320 1.42 -1.18 -21.28
C GLU A 320 0.02 -1.46 -20.70
N GLU A 321 -0.17 -2.63 -20.08
CA GLU A 321 -1.44 -2.97 -19.41
C GLU A 321 -1.71 -2.06 -18.21
N HIS A 322 -0.66 -1.66 -17.49
CA HIS A 322 -0.79 -0.72 -16.38
C HIS A 322 -1.21 0.68 -16.84
N ASP A 323 -0.84 1.11 -18.04
CA ASP A 323 -1.30 2.38 -18.62
C ASP A 323 -2.80 2.42 -18.89
N GLU A 324 -3.42 1.26 -19.05
CA GLU A 324 -4.86 1.16 -19.19
C GLU A 324 -5.62 1.61 -17.94
N ILE A 325 -4.99 1.57 -16.76
CA ILE A 325 -5.59 2.01 -15.50
C ILE A 325 -5.97 3.49 -15.55
N SER A 326 -5.16 4.33 -16.20
CA SER A 326 -5.47 5.75 -16.39
C SER A 326 -6.78 5.94 -17.16
N ARG A 327 -6.90 5.21 -18.26
CA ARG A 327 -8.09 5.23 -19.12
C ARG A 327 -9.32 4.67 -18.39
N TRP A 328 -9.15 3.57 -17.67
CA TRP A 328 -10.19 2.98 -16.83
C TRP A 328 -10.67 3.98 -15.78
N ALA A 329 -9.76 4.67 -15.09
CA ALA A 329 -10.11 5.62 -14.04
C ALA A 329 -10.93 6.79 -14.57
N GLU A 330 -10.52 7.39 -15.70
CA GLU A 330 -11.27 8.47 -16.36
C GLU A 330 -12.67 8.01 -16.82
N GLN A 331 -12.77 6.82 -17.41
CA GLN A 331 -14.05 6.26 -17.85
C GLN A 331 -14.98 5.94 -16.69
N ALA A 332 -14.45 5.32 -15.63
CA ALA A 332 -15.22 4.98 -14.43
C ALA A 332 -15.69 6.24 -13.71
N ALA A 333 -14.81 7.23 -13.53
CA ALA A 333 -15.17 8.53 -12.94
C ALA A 333 -16.23 9.27 -13.79
N GLY A 334 -16.12 9.21 -15.12
CA GLY A 334 -17.11 9.82 -16.03
C GLY A 334 -18.50 9.15 -16.02
N ARG A 335 -18.65 7.97 -15.41
CA ARG A 335 -19.93 7.28 -15.25
C ARG A 335 -20.71 7.67 -14.00
N VAL A 336 -20.04 8.28 -13.03
CA VAL A 336 -20.66 8.74 -11.79
C VAL A 336 -20.92 10.23 -11.88
N ASP A 337 -22.07 10.68 -11.37
CA ASP A 337 -22.41 12.10 -11.32
C ASP A 337 -21.76 12.70 -10.07
N THR A 338 -20.52 13.17 -10.20
CA THR A 338 -19.81 13.89 -9.13
C THR A 338 -19.80 15.37 -9.44
N LYS A 339 -20.30 16.19 -8.52
CA LYS A 339 -20.29 17.64 -8.68
C LYS A 339 -18.98 18.25 -8.18
N ALA A 340 -18.63 19.41 -8.71
CA ALA A 340 -17.39 20.09 -8.35
C ALA A 340 -17.34 20.48 -6.85
N GLU A 341 -18.49 20.73 -6.22
CA GLU A 341 -18.60 21.05 -4.80
C GLU A 341 -18.68 19.83 -3.86
N GLU A 342 -18.72 18.62 -4.42
CA GLU A 342 -18.73 17.39 -3.62
C GLU A 342 -17.33 17.08 -3.08
N LYS A 343 -17.30 16.58 -1.85
CA LYS A 343 -16.11 16.11 -1.14
C LYS A 343 -16.23 14.59 -0.97
N PRO A 344 -15.88 13.81 -2.01
CA PRO A 344 -16.10 12.38 -2.00
C PRO A 344 -15.05 11.66 -1.15
N LEU A 345 -15.48 10.64 -0.40
CA LEU A 345 -14.61 9.60 0.11
C LEU A 345 -14.76 8.35 -0.76
N VAL A 346 -13.68 7.92 -1.37
CA VAL A 346 -13.60 6.64 -2.08
C VAL A 346 -13.04 5.58 -1.13
N ILE A 347 -13.77 4.49 -0.96
CA ILE A 347 -13.42 3.38 -0.07
C ILE A 347 -13.10 2.15 -0.92
N GLY A 348 -11.83 1.73 -0.87
CA GLY A 348 -11.37 0.43 -1.38
C GLY A 348 -11.49 -0.68 -0.35
N ILE A 349 -11.25 -1.93 -0.78
CA ILE A 349 -11.36 -3.12 0.08
C ILE A 349 -10.12 -4.00 -0.08
N GLY A 350 -9.46 -4.29 1.05
CA GLY A 350 -8.36 -5.25 1.11
C GLY A 350 -7.22 -4.89 0.17
N GLU A 351 -6.84 -5.83 -0.70
CA GLU A 351 -5.73 -5.68 -1.64
C GLU A 351 -6.07 -4.75 -2.83
N ASN A 352 -7.34 -4.41 -3.05
CA ASN A 352 -7.76 -3.46 -4.09
C ASN A 352 -7.61 -2.00 -3.61
N MET A 353 -6.36 -1.54 -3.51
CA MET A 353 -6.03 -0.18 -3.07
C MET A 353 -5.83 0.80 -4.24
N TYR A 354 -5.18 0.35 -5.32
CA TYR A 354 -4.75 1.25 -6.40
C TYR A 354 -5.90 1.71 -7.30
N LEU A 355 -6.84 0.84 -7.65
CA LEU A 355 -7.96 1.25 -8.52
C LEU A 355 -8.88 2.29 -7.83
N PRO A 356 -9.28 2.13 -6.56
CA PRO A 356 -9.98 3.19 -5.82
C PRO A 356 -9.18 4.49 -5.73
N LEU A 357 -7.85 4.40 -5.56
CA LEU A 357 -6.96 5.55 -5.56
C LEU A 357 -6.99 6.30 -6.90
N ARG A 358 -6.88 5.58 -8.01
CA ARG A 358 -6.89 6.16 -9.36
C ARG A 358 -8.26 6.71 -9.74
N PHE A 359 -9.33 6.03 -9.36
CA PHE A 359 -10.70 6.52 -9.51
C PHE A 359 -10.88 7.85 -8.78
N ALA A 360 -10.48 7.93 -7.50
CA ALA A 360 -10.59 9.15 -6.72
C ALA A 360 -9.78 10.32 -7.31
N HIS A 361 -8.57 10.05 -7.79
CA HIS A 361 -7.75 11.06 -8.47
C HIS A 361 -8.41 11.60 -9.75
N ALA A 362 -9.22 10.78 -10.44
CA ALA A 362 -9.96 11.18 -11.63
C ALA A 362 -11.33 11.83 -11.32
N LEU A 363 -11.81 11.78 -10.08
CA LEU A 363 -13.10 12.35 -9.69
C LEU A 363 -13.05 13.88 -9.58
N ASN A 364 -12.35 14.39 -8.56
CA ASN A 364 -12.18 15.81 -8.29
C ASN A 364 -11.02 16.05 -7.28
N ASP A 365 -10.62 17.31 -7.13
CA ASP A 365 -9.49 17.71 -6.29
C ASP A 365 -9.74 17.59 -4.78
N ASP A 366 -11.00 17.45 -4.35
CA ASP A 366 -11.42 17.32 -2.94
C ASP A 366 -11.61 15.85 -2.51
N ALA A 367 -11.38 14.90 -3.43
CA ALA A 367 -11.53 13.50 -3.15
C ALA A 367 -10.54 13.01 -2.09
N LEU A 368 -11.02 12.14 -1.21
CA LEU A 368 -10.22 11.38 -0.25
C LEU A 368 -10.34 9.88 -0.54
N VAL A 369 -9.32 9.13 -0.14
CA VAL A 369 -9.28 7.67 -0.31
C VAL A 369 -8.92 7.01 0.99
N GLN A 370 -9.64 5.94 1.32
CA GLN A 370 -9.29 5.01 2.39
C GLN A 370 -9.57 3.57 1.94
N THR A 371 -8.91 2.58 2.52
CA THR A 371 -9.16 1.17 2.24
C THR A 371 -9.53 0.44 3.52
N ALA A 372 -10.54 -0.42 3.47
CA ALA A 372 -10.80 -1.34 4.58
C ALA A 372 -9.61 -2.29 4.77
N THR A 373 -9.28 -2.58 6.02
CA THR A 373 -8.07 -3.33 6.41
C THR A 373 -8.37 -4.35 7.47
N ARG A 374 -7.53 -5.38 7.53
CA ARG A 374 -7.57 -6.45 8.55
C ARG A 374 -6.92 -6.08 9.89
N SER A 375 -6.34 -4.88 10.01
CA SER A 375 -5.44 -4.52 11.12
C SER A 375 -6.22 -3.99 12.32
N PRO A 376 -6.31 -4.67 13.49
CA PRO A 376 -7.17 -4.24 14.61
C PRO A 376 -6.51 -3.13 15.46
N ILE A 377 -6.45 -1.90 14.94
CA ILE A 377 -5.87 -0.75 15.66
C ILE A 377 -6.80 -0.32 16.80
N PHE A 378 -6.24 0.07 17.94
CA PHE A 378 -6.96 0.65 19.07
C PHE A 378 -7.41 2.07 18.74
N ALA A 379 -8.65 2.43 19.09
CA ALA A 379 -9.19 3.77 18.89
C ALA A 379 -9.27 4.53 20.22
N SER A 380 -8.93 5.82 20.21
CA SER A 380 -8.98 6.68 21.40
C SER A 380 -9.16 8.15 21.02
N ASP A 381 -9.99 8.86 21.80
CA ASP A 381 -10.23 10.29 21.64
C ASP A 381 -9.10 11.18 22.20
N ALA A 382 -8.05 10.62 22.79
CA ALA A 382 -6.97 11.41 23.36
C ALA A 382 -6.28 12.30 22.32
N GLU A 383 -5.93 13.52 22.71
CA GLU A 383 -5.29 14.51 21.84
C GLU A 383 -4.02 13.95 21.17
N GLY A 384 -3.84 14.26 19.88
CA GLY A 384 -2.69 13.78 19.09
C GLY A 384 -2.71 12.31 18.66
N TYR A 385 -3.58 11.45 19.23
CA TYR A 385 -3.66 10.04 18.82
C TYR A 385 -4.33 9.88 17.43
N PRO A 386 -3.75 9.13 16.47
CA PRO A 386 -4.18 9.21 15.08
C PRO A 386 -5.51 8.51 14.80
N ILE A 387 -5.91 7.51 15.60
CA ILE A 387 -7.14 6.72 15.39
C ILE A 387 -8.16 7.05 16.47
N LYS A 388 -9.16 7.88 16.13
CA LYS A 388 -10.24 8.33 17.03
C LYS A 388 -11.42 7.38 17.05
N GLU A 389 -11.76 6.84 15.89
CA GLU A 389 -12.92 5.98 15.70
C GLU A 389 -12.54 4.76 14.90
N LYS A 390 -13.20 3.62 15.19
CA LYS A 390 -13.17 2.46 14.32
C LYS A 390 -14.51 1.73 14.27
N VAL A 391 -14.74 1.02 13.18
CA VAL A 391 -15.82 0.04 13.06
C VAL A 391 -15.27 -1.31 12.64
N LYS A 392 -16.02 -2.38 12.95
CA LYS A 392 -15.69 -3.75 12.60
C LYS A 392 -16.83 -4.41 11.86
N PHE A 393 -16.50 -5.09 10.77
CA PHE A 393 -17.44 -5.85 9.96
C PHE A 393 -16.75 -7.06 9.35
N ARG A 394 -17.52 -7.89 8.64
CA ARG A 394 -17.01 -9.00 7.84
C ARG A 394 -17.62 -8.90 6.45
N LEU A 395 -16.83 -9.27 5.48
CA LEU A 395 -17.28 -9.45 4.11
C LEU A 395 -17.08 -10.92 3.72
N PRO A 396 -17.89 -11.47 2.80
CA PRO A 396 -17.82 -12.88 2.40
C PRO A 396 -16.46 -13.29 1.82
N ASP A 397 -15.84 -12.37 1.09
CA ASP A 397 -14.55 -12.50 0.42
C ASP A 397 -13.36 -12.50 1.39
N ALA A 398 -13.54 -11.99 2.60
CA ALA A 398 -12.48 -11.90 3.62
C ALA A 398 -12.16 -13.22 4.36
N GLU A 399 -12.69 -14.37 3.93
CA GLU A 399 -12.45 -15.70 4.54
C GLU A 399 -12.63 -15.73 6.08
N GLY A 400 -13.62 -14.98 6.58
CA GLY A 400 -13.92 -14.88 8.02
C GLY A 400 -12.98 -13.98 8.82
N VAL A 401 -12.02 -13.32 8.16
CA VAL A 401 -11.17 -12.30 8.77
C VAL A 401 -11.96 -11.01 9.01
N ASP A 402 -11.80 -10.45 10.20
CA ASP A 402 -12.42 -9.18 10.56
C ASP A 402 -11.82 -8.01 9.75
N GLN A 403 -12.69 -7.13 9.27
CA GLN A 403 -12.35 -5.93 8.50
C GLN A 403 -12.69 -4.67 9.30
N PHE A 404 -11.90 -3.62 9.09
CA PHE A 404 -11.99 -2.37 9.83
C PHE A 404 -11.93 -1.14 8.93
N LEU A 405 -12.65 -0.10 9.34
CA LEU A 405 -12.55 1.27 8.82
C LEU A 405 -12.38 2.23 10.01
N TYR A 406 -11.74 3.37 9.76
CA TYR A 406 -11.28 4.28 10.81
C TYR A 406 -11.61 5.73 10.52
N ASN A 407 -11.95 6.48 11.56
CA ASN A 407 -12.05 7.95 11.53
C ASN A 407 -13.06 8.54 10.53
N LEU A 408 -14.13 7.82 10.19
CA LEU A 408 -15.11 8.32 9.22
C LEU A 408 -15.93 9.52 9.74
N LYS A 409 -16.25 9.57 11.05
CA LYS A 409 -17.06 10.66 11.62
C LYS A 409 -16.41 12.04 11.46
N GLN A 410 -15.09 12.13 11.62
CA GLN A 410 -14.36 13.40 11.60
C GLN A 410 -14.09 13.95 10.19
N LEU A 411 -14.35 13.17 9.13
CA LEU A 411 -14.13 13.62 7.75
C LEU A 411 -15.20 14.63 7.32
N ASP A 412 -14.78 15.71 6.67
CA ASP A 412 -15.69 16.66 6.01
C ASP A 412 -16.01 16.17 4.60
N ILE A 413 -16.94 15.21 4.52
CA ILE A 413 -17.36 14.54 3.28
C ILE A 413 -18.87 14.60 3.13
N ASN A 414 -19.34 14.65 1.88
CA ASN A 414 -20.76 14.68 1.54
C ASN A 414 -21.16 13.62 0.50
N LYS A 415 -20.23 12.75 0.11
CA LYS A 415 -20.44 11.63 -0.81
C LYS A 415 -19.49 10.48 -0.48
N ILE A 416 -19.93 9.23 -0.63
CA ILE A 416 -19.09 8.04 -0.49
C ILE A 416 -19.21 7.19 -1.75
N TYR A 417 -18.08 6.77 -2.31
CA TYR A 417 -17.97 5.74 -3.33
C TYR A 417 -17.36 4.49 -2.71
N LEU A 418 -18.11 3.40 -2.61
CA LEU A 418 -17.61 2.12 -2.13
C LEU A 418 -17.26 1.24 -3.34
N ILE A 419 -15.98 0.93 -3.53
CA ILE A 419 -15.47 0.19 -4.69
C ILE A 419 -14.93 -1.16 -4.23
N ALA A 420 -15.59 -2.23 -4.67
CA ALA A 420 -15.16 -3.60 -4.45
C ALA A 420 -14.66 -4.21 -5.77
N GLU A 421 -13.62 -5.05 -5.71
CA GLU A 421 -13.20 -5.82 -6.89
C GLU A 421 -14.37 -6.68 -7.38
N SER A 422 -15.00 -7.43 -6.47
CA SER A 422 -16.24 -8.15 -6.74
C SER A 422 -17.18 -8.17 -5.54
N VAL A 423 -18.46 -8.49 -5.79
CA VAL A 423 -19.50 -8.61 -4.77
C VAL A 423 -20.16 -9.97 -4.89
N VAL A 424 -19.81 -10.91 -4.00
CA VAL A 424 -20.30 -12.29 -4.05
C VAL A 424 -21.72 -12.43 -3.47
N ASP A 425 -21.97 -11.83 -2.32
CA ASP A 425 -23.29 -11.83 -1.66
C ASP A 425 -23.63 -10.43 -1.19
N GLU A 426 -24.54 -9.75 -1.90
CA GLU A 426 -24.94 -8.38 -1.57
C GLU A 426 -25.52 -8.25 -0.16
N ALA A 427 -26.17 -9.29 0.37
CA ALA A 427 -26.80 -9.22 1.68
C ALA A 427 -25.78 -9.00 2.80
N ALA A 428 -24.58 -9.57 2.66
CA ALA A 428 -23.48 -9.43 3.60
C ALA A 428 -22.90 -8.00 3.66
N TRP A 429 -23.07 -7.20 2.61
CA TRP A 429 -22.60 -5.81 2.56
C TRP A 429 -23.56 -4.81 3.22
N ARG A 430 -24.83 -5.19 3.40
CA ARG A 430 -25.88 -4.30 3.91
C ARG A 430 -25.55 -3.62 5.25
N PRO A 431 -24.89 -4.27 6.24
CA PRO A 431 -24.50 -3.60 7.48
C PRO A 431 -23.47 -2.49 7.26
N LEU A 432 -22.48 -2.72 6.39
CA LEU A 432 -21.49 -1.71 6.01
C LEU A 432 -22.15 -0.55 5.26
N ILE A 433 -22.97 -0.85 4.26
CA ILE A 433 -23.70 0.18 3.49
C ILE A 433 -24.58 1.03 4.40
N LYS A 434 -25.28 0.42 5.37
CA LYS A 434 -26.06 1.16 6.36
C LYS A 434 -25.19 2.14 7.14
N TYR A 435 -24.07 1.66 7.69
CA TYR A 435 -23.14 2.50 8.47
C TYR A 435 -22.59 3.67 7.63
N LEU A 436 -22.18 3.41 6.38
CA LEU A 436 -21.69 4.47 5.49
C LEU A 436 -22.77 5.51 5.16
N LYS A 437 -24.03 5.09 4.97
CA LYS A 437 -25.16 5.99 4.73
C LYS A 437 -25.53 6.89 5.91
N GLU A 438 -25.14 6.52 7.13
CA GLU A 438 -25.27 7.42 8.29
C GLU A 438 -24.31 8.60 8.18
N LYS A 439 -23.22 8.48 7.41
CA LYS A 439 -22.24 9.53 7.18
C LYS A 439 -22.55 10.39 5.95
N ALA A 440 -22.82 9.77 4.80
CA ALA A 440 -23.10 10.46 3.55
C ALA A 440 -23.82 9.54 2.54
N PRO A 441 -24.47 10.07 1.48
CA PRO A 441 -24.96 9.26 0.36
C PRO A 441 -23.87 8.33 -0.20
N VAL A 442 -24.23 7.06 -0.41
CA VAL A 442 -23.31 6.01 -0.89
C VAL A 442 -23.68 5.62 -2.31
N GLU A 443 -22.68 5.59 -3.18
CA GLU A 443 -22.69 4.84 -4.44
C GLU A 443 -21.81 3.60 -4.30
N TRP A 444 -22.32 2.47 -4.76
CA TRP A 444 -21.67 1.17 -4.58
C TRP A 444 -21.33 0.56 -5.93
N ILE A 445 -20.05 0.27 -6.13
CA ILE A 445 -19.47 -0.11 -7.41
C ILE A 445 -18.76 -1.46 -7.25
N SER A 446 -19.03 -2.38 -8.17
CA SER A 446 -18.25 -3.59 -8.38
C SER A 446 -17.49 -3.51 -9.71
N LEU A 447 -16.24 -3.97 -9.73
CA LEU A 447 -15.43 -4.05 -10.95
C LEU A 447 -15.73 -5.29 -11.80
N THR A 448 -16.54 -6.21 -11.29
CA THR A 448 -16.94 -7.45 -11.97
C THR A 448 -18.46 -7.52 -12.09
N ALA A 449 -18.96 -8.33 -13.02
CA ALA A 449 -20.39 -8.63 -13.07
C ALA A 449 -20.74 -9.70 -12.04
N ALA A 450 -21.91 -9.60 -11.42
CA ALA A 450 -22.44 -10.68 -10.61
C ALA A 450 -22.57 -11.95 -11.47
N LYS A 451 -22.26 -13.11 -10.90
CA LYS A 451 -22.60 -14.39 -11.52
C LYS A 451 -24.12 -14.46 -11.66
N LYS A 452 -24.62 -14.30 -12.89
CA LYS A 452 -26.01 -14.63 -13.20
C LYS A 452 -26.13 -16.14 -13.04
N GLY A 453 -26.93 -16.58 -12.06
CA GLY A 453 -27.15 -18.00 -11.83
C GLY A 453 -27.67 -18.68 -13.10
N ASP A 454 -27.05 -19.80 -13.46
CA ASP A 454 -27.55 -20.72 -14.49
C ASP A 454 -28.81 -21.46 -14.01
#